data_AF-A0ABD5T0N6-F1
#
_entry.id   AF-A0ABD5T0N6-F1
#
_cell.length_a   1.000
_cell.length_b   1.000
_cell.length_c   1.000
_cell.angle_alpha   90.00
_cell.angle_beta   90.00
_cell.angle_gamma   90.00
#
_symmetry.space_group_name_H-M   'P 1'
#
loop_
_entity.id
_entity.type
_entity.pdbx_description
1 polymer ?
#
loop_
_entity_poly.entity_id
_entity_poly.type
_entity_poly.pdbx_seq_one_letter_code
_entity_poly.pdbx_strand_id
1 'polypeptide(L)'
;MPSVHVIATGGTIAGTDGDRGVSPSRSGRDLIEEVPQLSDRFDVTVTQVTQRPSTALSTSDLLAIAETVRRVAESADGVVVLHGTDTMAETAYYLDLVVGSATSVVLTGSQRTATDPSPDGPANLVG
;
A
#
# COMPACT_ATOMS: atom_id res chain seq x y z
N MET A 1 -17.09 -13.52 2.34
CA MET A 1 -15.69 -13.27 2.73
C MET A 1 -15.57 -11.76 2.90
N PRO A 2 -14.94 -11.22 3.96
CA PRO A 2 -14.80 -9.77 4.12
C PRO A 2 -14.02 -9.17 2.95
N SER A 3 -14.46 -8.02 2.48
CA SER A 3 -13.88 -7.28 1.37
C SER A 3 -12.77 -6.34 1.85
N VAL A 4 -11.59 -6.44 1.27
CA VAL A 4 -10.44 -5.58 1.61
C VAL A 4 -9.97 -4.88 0.34
N HIS A 5 -9.91 -3.55 0.39
CA HIS A 5 -9.39 -2.76 -0.72
C HIS A 5 -7.94 -2.34 -0.47
N VAL A 6 -7.05 -2.78 -1.34
CA VAL A 6 -5.62 -2.46 -1.30
C VAL A 6 -5.33 -1.29 -2.22
N ILE A 7 -4.70 -0.25 -1.68
CA ILE A 7 -4.26 0.95 -2.40
C ILE A 7 -2.74 0.92 -2.46
N ALA A 8 -2.15 0.91 -3.64
CA ALA A 8 -0.69 0.90 -3.80
C ALA A 8 -0.14 2.25 -4.26
N THR A 9 0.90 2.73 -3.59
CA THR A 9 1.58 4.01 -3.90
C THR A 9 3.05 3.82 -4.32
N GLY A 10 3.55 2.60 -4.27
CA GLY A 10 4.95 2.26 -4.55
C GLY A 10 5.73 1.97 -3.27
N GLY A 11 6.85 2.68 -3.08
CA GLY A 11 7.77 2.41 -1.96
C GLY A 11 8.59 1.12 -2.10
N THR A 12 9.37 0.82 -1.06
CA THR A 12 10.28 -0.32 -1.00
C THR A 12 9.56 -1.67 -1.11
N ILE A 13 8.31 -1.76 -0.66
CA ILE A 13 7.48 -2.98 -0.78
C ILE A 13 7.21 -3.37 -2.23
N ALA A 14 7.11 -2.37 -3.11
CA ALA A 14 7.05 -2.54 -4.56
C ALA A 14 8.45 -2.52 -5.23
N GLY A 15 9.49 -2.32 -4.43
CA GLY A 15 10.86 -2.07 -4.87
C GLY A 15 11.58 -3.33 -5.32
N THR A 16 12.28 -3.23 -6.44
CA THR A 16 13.29 -4.22 -6.86
C THR A 16 14.66 -3.57 -6.88
N ASP A 17 15.67 -4.36 -6.55
CA ASP A 17 17.06 -3.90 -6.64
C ASP A 17 17.46 -3.70 -8.10
N GLY A 18 18.15 -2.59 -8.38
CA GLY A 18 18.71 -2.28 -9.68
C GLY A 18 20.01 -1.50 -9.56
N ASP A 19 20.69 -1.28 -10.69
CA ASP A 19 22.03 -0.69 -10.74
C ASP A 19 22.13 0.73 -10.14
N ARG A 20 21.00 1.43 -9.96
CA ARG A 20 20.94 2.80 -9.40
C ARG A 20 20.26 2.87 -8.04
N GLY A 21 20.12 1.74 -7.35
CA GLY A 21 19.36 1.62 -6.10
C GLY A 21 17.95 1.08 -6.33
N VAL A 22 17.11 1.20 -5.30
CA VAL A 22 15.76 0.61 -5.28
C VAL A 22 14.81 1.43 -6.15
N SER A 23 14.12 0.76 -7.07
CA SER A 23 13.05 1.35 -7.87
C SER A 23 11.74 0.60 -7.64
N PRO A 24 10.62 1.28 -7.28
CA PRO A 24 9.31 0.64 -7.16
C PRO A 24 8.84 0.20 -8.56
N SER A 25 8.93 -1.09 -8.85
CA SER A 25 8.66 -1.68 -10.17
C SER A 25 7.50 -2.65 -10.15
N ARG A 26 7.19 -3.26 -9.00
CA ARG A 26 6.03 -4.16 -8.83
C ARG A 26 4.75 -3.36 -8.59
N SER A 27 3.66 -3.78 -9.24
CA SER A 27 2.33 -3.24 -8.97
C SER A 27 1.78 -3.81 -7.66
N GLY A 28 0.78 -3.15 -7.07
CA GLY A 28 0.07 -3.69 -5.92
C GLY A 28 -0.57 -5.04 -6.21
N ARG A 29 -0.94 -5.33 -7.47
CA ARG A 29 -1.50 -6.62 -7.87
C ARG A 29 -0.45 -7.72 -7.76
N ASP A 30 0.75 -7.48 -8.26
CA ASP A 30 1.87 -8.43 -8.18
C ASP A 30 2.14 -8.79 -6.71
N LEU A 31 2.15 -7.80 -5.82
CA LEU A 31 2.37 -8.00 -4.39
C LEU A 31 1.29 -8.86 -3.72
N ILE A 32 0.02 -8.74 -4.14
CA ILE A 32 -1.07 -9.57 -3.60
C ILE A 32 -1.00 -10.99 -4.17
N GLU A 33 -0.63 -11.16 -5.44
CA GLU A 33 -0.48 -12.48 -6.08
C GLU A 33 0.67 -13.30 -5.45
N GLU A 34 1.68 -12.63 -4.88
CA GLU A 34 2.76 -13.28 -4.11
C GLU A 34 2.32 -13.80 -2.72
N VAL A 35 1.13 -13.42 -2.25
CA VAL A 35 0.60 -13.81 -0.93
C VAL A 35 -0.77 -14.50 -1.10
N PRO A 36 -0.81 -15.70 -1.71
CA PRO A 36 -2.06 -16.36 -2.10
C PRO A 36 -3.02 -16.64 -0.93
N GLN A 37 -2.47 -16.82 0.27
CA GLN A 37 -3.23 -17.00 1.52
C GLN A 37 -4.14 -15.81 1.89
N LEU A 38 -3.94 -14.61 1.31
CA LEU A 38 -4.87 -13.50 1.47
C LEU A 38 -6.20 -13.78 0.76
N SER A 39 -6.15 -14.36 -0.44
CA SER A 39 -7.32 -14.69 -1.26
C SER A 39 -8.19 -15.79 -0.66
N ASP A 40 -7.64 -16.61 0.24
CA ASP A 40 -8.39 -17.61 0.99
C ASP A 40 -9.22 -17.00 2.14
N ARG A 41 -8.90 -15.76 2.55
CA ARG A 41 -9.47 -15.10 3.74
C ARG A 41 -10.23 -13.82 3.43
N PHE A 42 -9.89 -13.13 2.34
CA PHE A 42 -10.42 -11.82 1.97
C PHE A 42 -10.78 -11.76 0.48
N ASP A 43 -11.83 -11.01 0.15
CA ASP A 43 -12.10 -10.60 -1.22
C ASP A 43 -11.30 -9.33 -1.49
N VAL A 44 -10.16 -9.48 -2.19
CA VAL A 44 -9.17 -8.41 -2.33
C VAL A 44 -9.31 -7.70 -3.67
N THR A 45 -9.59 -6.40 -3.62
CA THR A 45 -9.50 -5.49 -4.78
C THR A 45 -8.31 -4.57 -4.65
N VAL A 46 -7.64 -4.28 -5.78
CA VAL A 46 -6.42 -3.46 -5.78
C VAL A 46 -6.62 -2.20 -6.64
N THR A 47 -6.11 -1.06 -6.17
CA THR A 47 -5.99 0.18 -6.94
C THR A 47 -4.57 0.71 -6.84
N GLN A 48 -3.89 0.87 -7.98
CA GLN A 48 -2.63 1.57 -8.06
C GLN A 48 -2.89 3.08 -8.19
N VAL A 49 -2.49 3.88 -7.20
CA VAL A 49 -2.65 5.34 -7.25
C VAL A 49 -1.41 5.99 -7.83
N THR A 50 -0.23 5.57 -7.36
CA THR A 50 1.06 6.04 -7.87
C THR A 50 2.08 4.90 -7.81
N GLN A 51 3.27 5.09 -8.38
CA GLN A 51 4.37 4.12 -8.26
C GLN A 51 5.68 4.87 -8.05
N ARG A 52 5.84 5.48 -6.87
CA ARG A 52 6.96 6.38 -6.56
C ARG A 52 7.58 6.04 -5.20
N PRO A 53 8.84 6.42 -4.96
CA PRO A 53 9.39 6.48 -3.60
C PRO A 53 8.53 7.42 -2.74
N SER A 54 8.34 7.08 -1.47
CA SER A 54 7.50 7.85 -0.55
C SER A 54 8.05 9.28 -0.31
N THR A 55 9.36 9.45 -0.39
CA THR A 55 10.05 10.76 -0.37
C THR A 55 9.78 11.63 -1.59
N ALA A 56 9.26 11.07 -2.68
CA ALA A 56 8.95 11.77 -3.92
C ALA A 56 7.44 12.01 -4.12
N LEU A 57 6.61 11.66 -3.13
CA LEU A 57 5.18 11.93 -3.18
C LEU A 57 4.92 13.43 -3.06
N SER A 58 4.10 13.93 -3.98
CA SER A 58 3.65 15.31 -4.03
C SER A 58 2.36 15.50 -3.23
N THR A 59 1.97 16.75 -2.97
CA THR A 59 0.65 17.06 -2.40
C THR A 59 -0.50 16.51 -3.25
N SER A 60 -0.38 16.53 -4.57
CA SER A 60 -1.37 15.92 -5.46
C SER A 60 -1.47 14.40 -5.30
N ASP A 61 -0.35 13.72 -5.03
CA ASP A 61 -0.36 12.28 -4.74
C ASP A 61 -1.08 11.99 -3.43
N LEU A 62 -0.81 12.79 -2.38
CA LEU A 62 -1.52 12.67 -1.09
C LEU A 62 -3.03 12.89 -1.22
N LEU A 63 -3.44 13.91 -1.99
CA LEU A 63 -4.86 14.18 -2.27
C LEU A 63 -5.52 12.99 -3.00
N ALA A 64 -4.84 12.43 -4.00
CA ALA A 64 -5.34 11.28 -4.75
C ALA A 64 -5.46 10.02 -3.88
N ILE A 65 -4.51 9.80 -2.95
CA ILE A 65 -4.59 8.71 -1.97
C ILE A 65 -5.81 8.92 -1.08
N ALA A 66 -6.00 10.10 -0.50
CA ALA A 66 -7.13 10.40 0.39
C ALA A 66 -8.49 10.27 -0.30
N GLU A 67 -8.61 10.76 -1.54
CA GLU A 67 -9.82 10.59 -2.35
C GLU A 67 -10.11 9.12 -2.65
N THR A 68 -9.08 8.36 -3.00
CA THR A 68 -9.21 6.92 -3.24
C THR A 68 -9.66 6.19 -1.99
N VAL A 69 -9.04 6.47 -0.83
CA VAL A 69 -9.42 5.87 0.47
C VAL A 69 -10.89 6.16 0.77
N ARG A 70 -11.34 7.43 0.69
CA ARG A 70 -12.74 7.79 0.96
C ARG A 70 -13.70 7.02 0.07
N ARG A 71 -13.43 6.99 -1.24
CA ARG A 71 -14.28 6.32 -2.22
C ARG A 71 -14.42 4.82 -1.96
N VAL A 72 -13.32 4.13 -1.66
CA VAL A 72 -13.36 2.66 -1.49
C VAL A 72 -13.88 2.26 -0.11
N ALA A 73 -13.64 3.10 0.91
CA ALA A 73 -14.12 2.87 2.26
C ALA A 73 -15.65 2.85 2.39
N GLU A 74 -16.39 3.42 1.44
CA GLU A 74 -17.86 3.37 1.40
C GLU A 74 -18.42 1.96 1.16
N SER A 75 -17.61 1.04 0.62
CA SER A 75 -18.06 -0.28 0.17
C SER A 75 -17.18 -1.45 0.64
N ALA A 76 -15.94 -1.20 1.03
CA ALA A 76 -15.04 -2.21 1.57
C ALA A 76 -15.20 -2.36 3.10
N ASP A 77 -15.00 -3.57 3.61
CA ASP A 77 -14.96 -3.85 5.06
C ASP A 77 -13.64 -3.36 5.69
N GLY A 78 -12.59 -3.16 4.88
CA GLY A 78 -11.31 -2.61 5.30
C GLY A 78 -10.48 -2.06 4.13
N VAL A 79 -9.56 -1.14 4.43
CA VAL A 79 -8.64 -0.54 3.45
C VAL A 79 -7.21 -0.72 3.91
N VAL A 80 -6.35 -1.20 3.01
CA VAL A 80 -4.90 -1.30 3.23
C VAL A 80 -4.18 -0.39 2.25
N VAL A 81 -3.28 0.46 2.71
CA VAL A 81 -2.47 1.33 1.87
C VAL A 81 -1.02 0.85 1.92
N LEU A 82 -0.51 0.35 0.78
CA LEU A 82 0.88 -0.03 0.60
C LEU A 82 1.69 1.22 0.29
N HIS A 83 2.63 1.53 1.18
CA HIS A 83 3.37 2.79 1.18
C HIS A 83 4.86 2.57 1.45
N GLY A 84 5.70 3.49 0.95
CA GLY A 84 7.11 3.54 1.36
C GLY A 84 7.26 4.01 2.81
N THR A 85 8.21 3.45 3.53
CA THR A 85 8.37 3.65 4.98
C THR A 85 8.89 5.03 5.35
N ASP A 86 9.68 5.68 4.48
CA ASP A 86 10.31 6.98 4.78
C ASP A 86 9.34 8.10 5.16
N THR A 87 8.14 8.12 4.55
CA THR A 87 7.13 9.17 4.80
C THR A 87 5.75 8.60 5.16
N MET A 88 5.72 7.34 5.63
CA MET A 88 4.49 6.64 5.98
C MET A 88 3.78 7.32 7.14
N ALA A 89 4.52 7.78 8.16
CA ALA A 89 3.95 8.40 9.35
C ALA A 89 3.25 9.73 9.02
N GLU A 90 3.85 10.54 8.15
CA GLU A 90 3.29 11.81 7.67
C GLU A 90 2.02 11.56 6.85
N THR A 91 2.03 10.53 6.00
CA THR A 91 0.86 10.15 5.21
C THR A 91 -0.26 9.60 6.10
N ALA A 92 0.07 8.78 7.10
CA ALA A 92 -0.90 8.29 8.08
C ALA A 92 -1.56 9.47 8.82
N TYR A 93 -0.76 10.42 9.30
CA TYR A 93 -1.25 11.61 9.98
C TYR A 93 -2.15 12.46 9.07
N TYR A 94 -1.76 12.65 7.81
CA TYR A 94 -2.59 13.36 6.85
C TYR A 94 -3.95 12.66 6.63
N LEU A 95 -3.95 11.34 6.44
CA LEU A 95 -5.17 10.56 6.20
C LEU A 95 -6.11 10.56 7.41
N ASP A 96 -5.56 10.47 8.63
CA ASP A 96 -6.33 10.56 9.88
C ASP A 96 -7.13 11.86 9.96
N LEU A 97 -6.56 12.98 9.49
CA LEU A 97 -7.21 14.28 9.50
C LEU A 97 -8.29 14.46 8.42
N VAL A 98 -8.18 13.79 7.26
CA VAL A 98 -8.98 14.14 6.07
C VAL A 98 -9.95 13.06 5.59
N VAL A 99 -9.76 11.79 5.97
CA VAL A 99 -10.59 10.68 5.48
C VAL A 99 -11.91 10.58 6.24
N GLY A 100 -11.89 10.66 7.57
CA GLY A 100 -13.09 10.66 8.41
C GLY A 100 -14.02 9.45 8.22
N SER A 101 -13.49 8.26 7.89
CA SER A 101 -14.28 7.05 7.64
C SER A 101 -14.43 6.19 8.90
N ALA A 102 -15.57 5.48 9.00
CA ALA A 102 -15.76 4.42 10.00
C ALA A 102 -15.05 3.11 9.63
N THR A 103 -14.74 2.91 8.35
CA THR A 103 -14.01 1.75 7.83
C THR A 103 -12.56 1.84 8.26
N SER A 104 -11.99 0.72 8.72
CA SER A 104 -10.60 0.67 9.16
C SER A 104 -9.63 0.90 7.98
N VAL A 105 -8.71 1.84 8.14
CA VAL A 105 -7.65 2.14 7.17
C VAL A 105 -6.29 1.83 7.81
N VAL A 106 -5.55 0.91 7.21
CA VAL A 106 -4.23 0.47 7.68
C VAL A 106 -3.17 0.84 6.66
N LEU A 107 -2.07 1.46 7.10
CA LEU A 107 -0.89 1.66 6.26
C LEU A 107 0.13 0.57 6.57
N THR A 108 0.75 0.02 5.54
CA THR A 108 1.85 -0.94 5.68
C THR A 108 2.86 -0.78 4.55
N GLY A 109 4.04 -1.36 4.71
CA GLY A 109 5.16 -1.25 3.79
C GLY A 109 6.20 -2.32 4.09
N SER A 110 7.42 -2.14 3.60
CA SER A 110 8.54 -3.04 3.91
C SER A 110 9.83 -2.25 4.05
N GLN A 111 10.74 -2.77 4.87
CA GLN A 111 12.10 -2.25 5.00
C GLN A 111 13.05 -2.90 3.99
N ARG A 112 12.71 -4.10 3.49
CA ARG A 112 13.46 -4.83 2.47
C ARG A 112 12.71 -4.85 1.15
N THR A 113 13.46 -4.85 0.06
CA THR A 113 12.92 -4.91 -1.30
C THR A 113 12.24 -6.26 -1.56
N ALA A 114 11.41 -6.32 -2.60
CA ALA A 114 10.74 -7.54 -3.01
C ALA A 114 11.70 -8.57 -3.66
N THR A 115 12.94 -8.17 -3.92
CA THR A 115 14.04 -9.03 -4.42
C THR A 115 15.03 -9.44 -3.34
N ASP A 116 14.91 -8.91 -2.12
CA ASP A 116 15.73 -9.34 -0.98
C ASP A 116 15.54 -10.86 -0.75
N PRO A 117 16.59 -11.61 -0.34
CA PRO A 117 16.45 -13.03 0.02
C PRO A 117 15.46 -13.30 1.16
N SER A 118 15.11 -12.27 1.93
CA SER A 118 14.28 -12.32 3.13
C SER A 118 13.29 -11.13 3.21
N PRO A 119 12.40 -10.94 2.22
CA PRO A 119 11.55 -9.77 2.15
C PRO A 119 10.52 -9.78 3.29
N ASP A 120 10.31 -8.63 3.94
CA ASP A 120 9.32 -8.48 5.02
C ASP A 120 7.92 -8.09 4.52
N GLY A 121 7.79 -7.63 3.27
CA GLY A 121 6.51 -7.24 2.66
C GLY A 121 5.39 -8.29 2.77
N PRO A 122 5.61 -9.55 2.37
CA PRO A 122 4.60 -10.61 2.49
C PRO A 122 4.09 -10.85 3.91
N ALA A 123 4.98 -10.78 4.91
CA ALA A 123 4.60 -10.96 6.31
C ALA A 123 3.82 -9.75 6.83
N ASN A 124 4.25 -8.53 6.48
CA ASN A 124 3.60 -7.28 6.86
C ASN A 124 2.20 -7.11 6.24
N LEU A 125 1.93 -7.79 5.12
CA LEU A 125 0.60 -7.83 4.48
C LEU A 125 -0.38 -8.77 5.20
N VAL A 126 0.11 -9.78 5.91
CA VAL A 126 -0.71 -10.84 6.54
C VAL A 126 -0.98 -10.57 8.02
N GLY A 127 -0.04 -9.90 8.70
CA GLY A 127 -0.10 -9.57 10.14
C GLY A 127 -1.16 -8.53 10.47
#